data_AF-A0A1A8R9U4-F1
#
_entry.id   AF-A0A1A8R9U4-F1
#
_cell.length_a   1.000
_cell.length_b   1.000
_cell.length_c   1.000
_cell.angle_alpha   90.00
_cell.angle_beta   90.00
_cell.angle_gamma   90.00
#
_symmetry.space_group_name_H-M   'P 1'
#
loop_
_entity.id
_entity.type
_entity.pdbx_description
1 polymer ?
#
loop_
_entity_poly.entity_id
_entity_poly.type
_entity_poly.pdbx_seq_one_letter_code
_entity_poly.pdbx_strand_id
1 'polypeptide(L)'
;MLGGCASSGLSMEGLQEKLKGLSVAQRTHPGENIYLLHAAQNPADLLAVSCSNFTIHLHNKDSLKLLGEYQVHKGPLCGLTFAHTSSNLLYSGSADGTVRLWDARR
;
A
#
# COMPACT_ATOMS: atom_id res chain seq x y z
N MET A 1 -43.05 3.83 21.60
CA MET A 1 -42.05 3.01 20.88
C MET A 1 -40.85 3.88 20.57
N LEU A 2 -39.79 3.82 21.36
CA LEU A 2 -38.49 4.39 20.99
C LEU A 2 -37.58 3.20 20.70
N GLY A 3 -37.39 2.90 19.42
CA GLY A 3 -36.44 1.90 18.95
C GLY A 3 -35.03 2.46 19.06
N GLY A 4 -34.24 1.91 19.97
CA GLY A 4 -32.83 2.22 20.11
C GLY A 4 -32.05 1.68 18.91
N CYS A 5 -31.40 2.57 18.16
CA CYS A 5 -30.43 2.22 17.14
C CYS A 5 -29.18 1.68 17.84
N ALA A 6 -29.03 0.35 17.91
CA ALA A 6 -27.79 -0.28 18.35
C ALA A 6 -26.75 -0.04 17.25
N SER A 7 -25.94 1.00 17.41
CA SER A 7 -24.69 1.13 16.66
C SER A 7 -23.79 -0.02 17.09
N SER A 8 -23.67 -1.02 16.23
CA SER A 8 -22.75 -2.14 16.35
C SER A 8 -21.31 -1.68 16.12
N GLY A 9 -20.85 -0.77 16.98
CA GLY A 9 -19.44 -0.42 17.09
C GLY A 9 -18.67 -1.63 17.61
N LEU A 10 -17.60 -2.02 16.92
CA LEU A 10 -16.66 -3.01 17.42
C LEU A 10 -16.16 -2.54 18.80
N SER A 11 -16.48 -3.30 19.86
CA SER A 11 -15.93 -3.02 21.18
C SER A 11 -14.42 -3.28 21.19
N MET A 12 -13.70 -2.62 22.09
CA MET A 12 -12.25 -2.81 22.22
C MET A 12 -11.89 -4.26 22.54
N GLU A 13 -12.73 -4.94 23.32
CA GLU A 13 -12.58 -6.36 23.65
C GLU A 13 -12.77 -7.24 22.41
N GLY A 14 -13.78 -6.95 21.58
CA GLY A 14 -13.99 -7.66 20.32
C GLY A 14 -12.85 -7.47 19.32
N LEU A 15 -12.21 -6.31 19.30
CA LEU A 15 -11.01 -6.07 18.49
C LEU A 15 -9.81 -6.86 19.02
N GLN A 16 -9.58 -6.86 20.34
CA GLN A 16 -8.49 -7.62 20.96
C GLN A 16 -8.58 -9.11 20.63
N GLU A 17 -9.77 -9.73 20.75
CA GLU A 17 -9.96 -11.14 20.39
C GLU A 17 -9.63 -11.42 18.93
N LYS A 18 -10.03 -10.54 18.00
CA LYS A 18 -9.68 -10.68 16.57
C LYS A 18 -8.18 -10.58 16.32
N LEU A 19 -7.48 -9.70 17.05
CA LEU A 19 -6.04 -9.49 16.88
C LEU A 19 -5.19 -10.60 17.51
N LYS A 20 -5.69 -11.31 18.53
CA LYS A 20 -4.95 -12.42 19.19
C LYS A 20 -4.53 -13.54 18.25
N GLY A 21 -5.31 -13.80 17.20
CA GLY A 21 -5.01 -14.84 16.21
C GLY A 21 -4.06 -14.40 15.09
N LEU A 22 -3.63 -13.13 15.08
CA LEU A 22 -2.76 -12.65 14.00
C LEU A 22 -1.37 -13.28 14.09
N SER A 23 -0.90 -13.73 12.94
CA SER A 23 0.46 -14.20 12.75
C SER A 23 1.01 -13.60 11.46
N VAL A 24 2.34 -13.61 11.32
CA VAL A 24 2.98 -13.16 10.09
C VAL A 24 2.70 -14.19 8.99
N ALA A 25 1.88 -13.81 8.01
CA ALA A 25 1.52 -14.68 6.89
C ALA A 25 2.72 -14.96 5.97
N GLN A 26 3.53 -13.94 5.69
CA GLN A 26 4.66 -14.06 4.76
C GLN A 26 5.72 -12.99 5.05
N ARG A 27 6.98 -13.32 4.79
CA ARG A 27 8.10 -12.37 4.76
C ARG A 27 8.74 -12.40 3.38
N THR A 28 8.90 -11.25 2.77
CA THR A 28 9.64 -11.08 1.50
C THR A 28 10.96 -10.40 1.82
N HIS A 29 12.07 -11.01 1.44
CA HIS A 29 13.41 -10.45 1.61
C HIS A 29 13.91 -9.98 0.24
N PRO A 30 13.95 -8.67 -0.05
CA PRO A 30 14.75 -8.17 -1.16
C PRO A 30 16.22 -8.51 -0.86
N GLY A 31 16.99 -8.89 -1.88
CA GLY A 31 18.41 -9.22 -1.72
C GLY A 31 19.29 -8.06 -1.24
N GLU A 32 18.75 -6.84 -1.18
CA GLU A 32 19.42 -5.61 -0.75
C GLU A 32 18.69 -4.97 0.44
N ASN A 33 19.45 -4.23 1.27
CA ASN A 33 18.92 -3.46 2.40
C ASN A 33 18.20 -2.19 1.90
N ILE A 34 16.95 -2.36 1.46
CA ILE A 34 16.08 -1.28 1.01
C ILE A 34 15.00 -1.02 2.07
N TYR A 35 14.86 0.23 2.49
CA TYR A 35 13.79 0.62 3.41
C TYR A 35 12.51 0.91 2.63
N LEU A 36 11.38 0.41 3.14
CA LEU A 36 10.06 0.70 2.61
C LEU A 36 9.54 1.97 3.30
N LEU A 37 9.15 2.98 2.51
CA LEU A 37 8.78 4.30 3.02
C LEU A 37 7.26 4.47 3.11
N HIS A 38 6.52 3.96 2.12
CA HIS A 38 5.07 4.03 2.06
C HIS A 38 4.55 2.90 1.19
N ALA A 39 3.44 2.27 1.59
CA ALA A 39 2.69 1.30 0.81
C ALA A 39 1.26 1.81 0.54
N ALA A 40 0.81 1.67 -0.70
CA ALA A 40 -0.56 1.96 -1.12
C ALA A 40 -1.12 0.73 -1.85
N GLN A 41 -2.39 0.42 -1.64
CA GLN A 41 -3.05 -0.70 -2.31
C GLN A 41 -4.23 -0.21 -3.14
N ASN A 42 -4.49 -0.87 -4.27
CA ASN A 42 -5.71 -0.65 -5.01
C ASN A 42 -6.83 -1.61 -4.52
N PRO A 43 -8.09 -1.38 -4.93
CA PRO A 43 -9.19 -2.29 -4.60
C PRO A 43 -9.11 -3.66 -5.29
N ALA A 44 -8.34 -3.78 -6.38
CA ALA A 44 -8.20 -5.00 -7.15
C ALA A 44 -7.13 -5.92 -6.51
N ASP A 45 -5.91 -5.89 -7.03
CA ASP A 45 -4.89 -6.90 -6.77
C ASP A 45 -3.47 -6.33 -6.69
N LEU A 46 -3.30 -5.00 -6.62
CA LEU A 46 -2.00 -4.35 -6.62
C LEU A 46 -1.66 -3.70 -5.27
N LEU A 47 -0.39 -3.86 -4.89
CA LEU A 47 0.27 -3.18 -3.79
C LEU A 47 1.48 -2.44 -4.35
N ALA A 48 1.47 -1.11 -4.27
CA ALA A 48 2.61 -0.27 -4.61
C ALA A 48 3.38 0.08 -3.34
N VAL A 49 4.70 -0.03 -3.38
CA VAL A 49 5.60 0.25 -2.26
C VAL A 49 6.70 1.19 -2.73
N SER A 50 6.92 2.28 -2.02
CA SER A 50 8.01 3.21 -2.29
C SER A 50 9.23 2.85 -1.45
N CYS A 51 10.40 2.99 -2.05
CA CYS A 51 11.66 2.48 -1.53
C CYS A 51 12.68 3.61 -1.34
N SER A 52 13.63 3.42 -0.41
CA SER A 52 14.68 4.41 -0.11
C SER A 52 15.67 4.66 -1.24
N ASN A 53 15.71 3.81 -2.27
CA ASN A 53 16.49 3.96 -3.50
C ASN A 53 15.73 4.69 -4.62
N PHE A 54 14.62 5.36 -4.27
CA PHE A 54 13.80 6.17 -5.19
C PHE A 54 13.02 5.37 -6.23
N THR A 55 12.89 4.05 -6.00
CA THR A 55 12.06 3.17 -6.82
C THR A 55 10.67 3.01 -6.22
N ILE A 56 9.74 2.56 -7.08
CA ILE A 56 8.46 2.02 -6.67
C ILE A 56 8.45 0.54 -7.06
N HIS A 57 8.15 -0.32 -6.09
CA HIS A 57 7.91 -1.73 -6.32
C HIS A 57 6.41 -1.97 -6.43
N LEU A 58 5.99 -2.65 -7.48
CA LEU A 58 4.63 -3.10 -7.64
C LEU A 58 4.56 -4.59 -7.32
N HIS A 59 3.67 -4.96 -6.42
CA HIS A 59 3.45 -6.33 -5.97
C HIS A 59 2.02 -6.75 -6.26
N ASN A 60 1.83 -8.06 -6.45
CA ASN A 60 0.51 -8.64 -6.29
C ASN A 60 0.13 -8.59 -4.80
N LYS A 61 -1.04 -8.02 -4.51
CA LYS A 61 -1.52 -7.75 -3.15
C LYS A 61 -1.65 -9.00 -2.29
N ASP A 62 -2.08 -10.11 -2.86
CA ASP A 62 -2.39 -11.33 -2.11
C ASP A 62 -1.15 -12.21 -1.91
N SER A 63 -0.35 -12.40 -2.96
CA SER A 63 0.85 -13.25 -2.93
C SER A 63 2.14 -12.52 -2.53
N LEU A 64 2.10 -11.19 -2.46
CA LEU A 64 3.25 -10.29 -2.27
C LEU A 64 4.38 -10.46 -3.30
N LYS A 65 4.11 -11.19 -4.39
CA LYS A 65 5.08 -11.39 -5.48
C LYS A 65 5.37 -10.05 -6.16
N LEU A 66 6.66 -9.76 -6.33
CA LEU A 66 7.10 -8.60 -7.10
C LEU A 66 6.68 -8.76 -8.58
N LEU A 67 5.90 -7.80 -9.06
CA LEU A 67 5.45 -7.70 -10.45
C LEU A 67 6.37 -6.80 -11.28
N GLY A 68 6.96 -5.78 -10.66
CA GLY A 68 7.91 -4.88 -11.32
C GLY A 68 8.54 -3.88 -10.37
N GLU A 69 9.68 -3.34 -10.78
CA GLU A 69 10.43 -2.29 -10.09
C GLU A 69 10.60 -1.12 -11.06
N TYR A 70 10.26 0.08 -10.61
CA TYR A 70 10.21 1.27 -11.44
C TYR A 70 11.08 2.36 -10.84
N GLN A 71 12.14 2.76 -11.55
CA GLN A 71 12.94 3.94 -11.22
C GLN A 71 12.24 5.20 -11.75
N VAL A 72 11.40 5.81 -10.92
CA VAL A 72 10.49 6.87 -11.40
C VAL A 72 10.88 8.28 -10.97
N HIS A 73 11.68 8.39 -9.90
CA HIS A 73 12.12 9.66 -9.35
C HIS A 73 13.63 9.74 -9.22
N LYS A 74 14.12 10.97 -9.14
CA LYS A 74 15.54 11.28 -8.88
C LYS A 74 15.80 11.68 -7.43
N GLY A 75 14.78 11.57 -6.57
CA GLY A 75 14.86 11.90 -5.16
C GLY A 75 13.85 11.12 -4.32
N PRO A 76 13.94 11.24 -2.98
CA PRO A 76 13.09 10.51 -2.05
C PRO A 76 11.61 10.65 -2.35
N LEU A 77 10.88 9.54 -2.36
CA LEU A 77 9.43 9.57 -2.47
C LEU A 77 8.83 9.99 -1.13
N CYS A 78 7.83 10.87 -1.18
CA CYS A 78 7.11 11.35 0.00
C CYS A 78 5.65 10.88 0.03
N GLY A 79 5.15 10.26 -1.03
CA GLY A 79 3.77 9.76 -1.08
C GLY A 79 3.50 8.83 -2.26
N LEU A 80 2.57 7.89 -2.05
CA LEU A 80 1.97 7.01 -3.05
C LEU A 80 0.47 6.95 -2.83
N THR A 81 -0.33 7.06 -3.89
CA THR A 81 -1.78 6.84 -3.79
C THR A 81 -2.38 6.36 -5.09
N PHE A 82 -3.18 5.29 -5.03
CA PHE A 82 -3.97 4.85 -6.18
C PHE A 82 -5.15 5.80 -6.38
N ALA A 83 -5.48 6.08 -7.65
CA ALA A 83 -6.64 6.88 -7.97
C ALA A 83 -7.93 6.15 -7.57
N HIS A 84 -8.86 6.87 -6.95
CA HIS A 84 -10.16 6.32 -6.60
C HIS A 84 -11.03 6.03 -7.83
N THR A 85 -10.78 6.75 -8.93
CA THR A 85 -11.52 6.63 -10.20
C THR A 85 -11.04 5.48 -11.06
N SER A 86 -9.84 4.95 -10.84
CA SER A 86 -9.27 3.85 -11.62
C SER A 86 -8.24 3.09 -10.80
N SER A 87 -8.43 1.77 -10.67
CA SER A 87 -7.53 0.86 -9.95
C SER A 87 -6.11 0.79 -10.53
N ASN A 88 -5.93 1.25 -11.77
CA ASN A 88 -4.67 1.13 -12.49
C ASN A 88 -3.84 2.41 -12.44
N LEU A 89 -4.42 3.52 -11.98
CA LEU A 89 -3.71 4.79 -11.92
C LEU A 89 -3.09 4.97 -10.55
N LEU A 90 -1.80 5.25 -10.51
CA LEU A 90 -1.05 5.52 -9.29
C LEU A 90 -0.38 6.88 -9.41
N TYR A 91 -0.51 7.68 -8.35
CA TYR A 91 0.21 8.92 -8.17
C TYR A 91 1.36 8.71 -7.20
N SER A 92 2.47 9.41 -7.45
CA SER A 92 3.53 9.60 -6.46
C SER A 92 3.92 11.06 -6.33
N GLY A 93 4.41 11.40 -5.15
CA GLY A 93 5.15 12.64 -4.91
C GLY A 93 6.59 12.34 -4.54
N SER A 94 7.51 13.23 -4.95
CA SER A 94 8.92 13.16 -4.60
C SER A 94 9.49 14.51 -4.19
N ALA A 95 10.53 14.46 -3.36
CA ALA A 95 11.37 15.60 -3.04
C ALA A 95 12.18 16.12 -4.26
N ASP A 96 12.14 15.42 -5.41
CA ASP A 96 12.67 15.94 -6.68
C ASP A 96 11.82 17.08 -7.29
N GLY A 97 10.74 17.48 -6.61
CA GLY A 97 9.86 18.57 -7.00
C GLY A 97 8.75 18.15 -7.96
N THR A 98 8.58 16.85 -8.20
CA THR A 98 7.56 16.34 -9.14
C THR A 98 6.49 15.50 -8.45
N VAL A 99 5.27 15.62 -8.98
CA VAL A 99 4.21 14.64 -8.82
C VAL A 99 4.04 13.96 -10.17
N ARG A 100 3.90 12.65 -10.17
CA ARG A 100 3.77 11.89 -11.41
C ARG A 100 2.59 10.93 -11.34
N LEU A 101 2.01 10.68 -12.50
CA LEU A 101 0.90 9.76 -12.72
C LEU A 101 1.36 8.67 -13.68
N TRP A 102 1.03 7.43 -13.38
CA TRP A 102 1.34 6.28 -14.22
C TRP A 102 0.21 5.27 -14.22
N ASP A 103 0.18 4.52 -15.32
CA ASP A 103 -0.67 3.35 -15.49
C ASP A 103 0.10 2.12 -15.01
N ALA A 104 -0.27 1.55 -13.86
CA ALA A 104 0.40 0.41 -13.25
C ALA A 104 0.38 -0.88 -14.10
N ARG A 105 -0.28 -0.86 -15.27
CA ARG A 105 -0.27 -1.95 -16.26
C ARG A 105 0.90 -1.87 -17.24
N ARG A 106 1.63 -0.75 -17.31
CA ARG A 106 2.65 -0.46 -18.34
C ARG A 106 3.82 0.35 -17.79
#